data_AF-A0A352VMV3-F1
#
_entry.id   AF-A0A352VMV3-F1
#
_cell.length_a   1.000
_cell.length_b   1.000
_cell.length_c   1.000
_cell.angle_alpha   90.00
_cell.angle_beta   90.00
_cell.angle_gamma   90.00
#
_symmetry.space_group_name_H-M   'P 1'
#
loop_
_entity.id
_entity.type
_entity.pdbx_description
1 polymer ?
#
loop_
_entity_poly.entity_id
_entity_poly.type
_entity_poly.pdbx_seq_one_letter_code
_entity_poly.pdbx_strand_id
1 'polypeptide(L)'
;ARMREHAEGSRRPSIVYFCNPNNPTGTITESRGIDAWIADAPETTTFLMDEAYFDYVDNASYWSALKWIDTHPNVVVVRTFSKIFAMAGLRVGYAVAHPDTIVRLTEYVAKNSPNVLAT
;
A
#
# COMPACT_ATOMS: atom_id res chain seq x y z
N ALA A 1 16.69 1.22 5.31
CA ALA A 1 17.53 1.91 6.31
C ALA A 1 17.20 3.40 6.41
N ARG A 2 17.53 4.25 5.44
CA ARG A 2 17.27 5.71 5.53
C ARG A 2 15.79 6.11 5.70
N MET A 3 14.88 5.45 4.98
CA MET A 3 13.43 5.73 5.13
C MET A 3 12.93 5.44 6.55
N ARG A 4 13.44 4.36 7.16
CA ARG A 4 13.10 3.96 8.53
C ARG A 4 13.56 4.99 9.55
N GLU A 5 14.81 5.39 9.45
CA GLU A 5 15.38 6.45 10.30
C GLU A 5 14.56 7.76 10.22
N HIS A 6 14.14 8.17 9.02
CA HIS A 6 13.33 9.40 8.86
C HIS A 6 11.93 9.26 9.45
N ALA A 7 11.25 8.13 9.21
CA ALA A 7 9.91 7.89 9.74
C ALA A 7 9.92 7.79 11.27
N GLU A 8 10.89 7.05 11.85
CA GLU A 8 11.00 6.85 13.30
C GLU A 8 11.53 8.09 14.03
N GLY A 9 12.37 8.90 13.37
CA GLY A 9 12.85 10.18 13.91
C GLY A 9 11.82 11.31 13.87
N SER A 10 10.70 11.13 13.15
CA SER A 10 9.66 12.15 13.00
C SER A 10 8.78 12.25 14.25
N ARG A 11 8.52 13.49 14.70
CA ARG A 11 7.50 13.77 15.75
C ARG A 11 6.08 13.92 15.18
N ARG A 12 5.91 13.79 13.88
CA ARG A 12 4.62 13.87 13.18
C ARG A 12 4.25 12.51 12.60
N PRO A 13 2.95 12.23 12.42
CA PRO A 13 2.52 11.06 11.68
C PRO A 13 3.23 10.99 10.33
N SER A 14 3.67 9.80 9.96
CA SER A 14 4.46 9.56 8.77
C SER A 14 3.76 8.57 7.85
N ILE A 15 3.87 8.79 6.54
CA ILE A 15 3.45 7.82 5.52
C ILE A 15 4.71 7.31 4.84
N VAL A 16 4.91 5.99 4.88
CA VAL A 16 5.97 5.29 4.17
C VAL A 16 5.36 4.66 2.93
N TYR A 17 5.80 5.10 1.76
CA TYR A 17 5.30 4.62 0.47
C TYR A 17 6.27 3.61 -0.14
N PHE A 18 5.76 2.42 -0.45
CA PHE A 18 6.48 1.38 -1.17
C PHE A 18 5.75 1.07 -2.47
N CYS A 19 6.44 1.23 -3.60
CA CYS A 19 5.97 0.71 -4.89
C CYS A 19 6.57 -0.66 -5.12
N ASN A 20 5.75 -1.71 -5.19
CA ASN A 20 6.22 -3.09 -5.34
C ASN A 20 5.26 -3.91 -6.22
N PRO A 21 5.66 -4.31 -7.44
CA PRO A 21 6.95 -4.06 -8.09
C PRO A 21 7.26 -2.57 -8.30
N ASN A 22 8.53 -2.19 -8.16
CA ASN A 22 8.92 -0.79 -8.16
C ASN A 22 8.89 -0.17 -9.56
N ASN A 23 8.33 1.03 -9.66
CA ASN A 23 8.45 1.91 -10.82
C ASN A 23 9.54 2.97 -10.53
N PRO A 24 10.55 3.18 -11.40
CA PRO A 24 10.69 2.70 -12.78
C PRO A 24 11.58 1.46 -12.96
N THR A 25 12.14 0.90 -11.89
CA THR A 25 13.18 -0.14 -12.02
C THR A 25 12.64 -1.51 -12.41
N GLY A 26 11.34 -1.77 -12.22
CA GLY A 26 10.71 -3.08 -12.41
C GLY A 26 11.10 -4.12 -11.35
N THR A 27 11.89 -3.74 -10.35
CA THR A 27 12.43 -4.66 -9.35
C THR A 27 11.42 -4.99 -8.26
N ILE A 28 11.44 -6.23 -7.77
CA ILE A 28 10.69 -6.63 -6.58
C ILE A 28 11.55 -6.34 -5.35
N THR A 29 10.95 -5.66 -4.38
CA THR A 29 11.60 -5.35 -3.10
C THR A 29 11.50 -6.56 -2.16
N GLU A 30 12.60 -6.87 -1.48
CA GLU A 30 12.68 -7.97 -0.51
C GLU A 30 11.75 -7.74 0.69
N SER A 31 11.00 -8.77 1.10
CA SER A 31 9.92 -8.61 2.07
C SER A 31 10.40 -8.54 3.51
N ARG A 32 11.45 -9.29 3.88
CA ARG A 32 11.78 -9.55 5.28
C ARG A 32 12.05 -8.26 6.06
N GLY A 33 12.78 -7.33 5.45
CA GLY A 33 13.06 -6.04 6.07
C GLY A 33 11.81 -5.16 6.25
N ILE A 34 10.84 -5.26 5.33
CA ILE A 34 9.60 -4.48 5.37
C ILE A 34 8.61 -5.13 6.33
N ASP A 35 8.46 -6.46 6.28
CA ASP A 35 7.63 -7.26 7.19
C ASP A 35 8.00 -7.01 8.65
N ALA A 36 9.30 -7.08 8.97
CA ALA A 36 9.78 -6.77 10.32
C ALA A 36 9.51 -5.32 10.72
N TRP A 37 9.59 -4.38 9.76
CA TRP A 37 9.32 -2.99 10.05
C TRP A 37 7.82 -2.72 10.27
N ILE A 38 6.93 -3.32 9.47
CA ILE A 38 5.48 -3.23 9.66
C ILE A 38 5.09 -3.75 11.05
N ALA A 39 5.64 -4.89 11.45
CA ALA A 39 5.34 -5.51 12.74
C ALA A 39 5.75 -4.66 13.96
N ASP A 40 6.88 -3.93 13.86
CA ASP A 40 7.45 -3.17 14.98
C ASP A 40 7.12 -1.67 14.94
N ALA A 41 6.51 -1.18 13.86
CA ALA A 41 6.29 0.25 13.68
C ALA A 41 5.21 0.80 14.62
N PRO A 42 5.36 2.04 15.12
CA PRO A 42 4.31 2.70 15.89
C PRO A 42 3.09 2.99 15.02
N GLU A 43 1.90 3.05 15.63
CA GLU A 43 0.62 3.35 14.94
C GLU A 43 0.62 4.70 14.18
N THR A 44 1.53 5.61 14.55
CA THR A 44 1.72 6.90 13.86
C THR A 44 2.42 6.79 12.50
N THR A 45 2.87 5.59 12.12
CA THR A 45 3.47 5.31 10.81
C THR A 45 2.53 4.47 9.97
N THR A 46 2.00 5.05 8.89
CA THR A 46 1.19 4.33 7.89
C THR A 46 2.07 3.84 6.75
N PHE A 47 1.88 2.58 6.34
CA PHE A 47 2.51 1.99 5.17
C PHE A 47 1.53 1.98 4.00
N LEU A 48 1.86 2.72 2.95
CA LEU A 48 1.13 2.72 1.69
C LEU A 48 1.87 1.84 0.68
N MET A 49 1.26 0.70 0.37
CA MET A 49 1.80 -0.34 -0.49
C MET A 49 1.16 -0.23 -1.87
N ASP A 50 1.87 0.37 -2.82
CA ASP A 50 1.44 0.49 -4.22
C ASP A 50 1.80 -0.77 -4.98
N GLU A 51 0.77 -1.57 -5.23
CA GLU A 51 0.82 -2.82 -5.95
C GLU A 51 0.30 -2.67 -7.38
N ALA A 52 0.44 -1.51 -8.03
CA ALA A 52 -0.10 -1.25 -9.37
C ALA A 52 0.34 -2.26 -10.46
N TYR A 53 1.44 -2.97 -10.26
CA TYR A 53 1.99 -3.94 -11.21
C TYR A 53 1.94 -5.39 -10.69
N PHE A 54 1.20 -5.68 -9.61
CA PHE A 54 1.18 -7.03 -9.02
C PHE A 54 0.75 -8.12 -10.00
N ASP A 55 -0.17 -7.82 -10.91
CA ASP A 55 -0.66 -8.76 -11.93
C ASP A 55 0.41 -9.20 -12.94
N TYR A 56 1.51 -8.46 -13.08
CA TYR A 56 2.61 -8.81 -13.99
C TYR A 56 3.64 -9.75 -13.36
N VAL A 57 3.50 -10.06 -12.08
CA VAL A 57 4.56 -10.74 -11.33
C VAL A 57 4.43 -12.25 -11.47
N ASP A 58 5.40 -12.85 -12.16
CA ASP A 58 5.56 -14.31 -12.27
C ASP A 58 6.70 -14.85 -11.36
N ASN A 59 7.18 -14.02 -10.43
CA ASN A 59 8.27 -14.37 -9.53
C ASN A 59 7.73 -14.87 -8.19
N ALA A 60 8.08 -16.11 -7.82
CA ALA A 60 7.70 -16.74 -6.56
C ALA A 60 8.18 -15.99 -5.30
N SER A 61 9.17 -15.10 -5.43
CA SER A 61 9.65 -14.27 -4.32
C SER A 61 8.79 -13.03 -4.07
N TYR A 62 7.79 -12.77 -4.92
CA TYR A 62 6.85 -11.68 -4.70
C TYR A 62 5.99 -11.93 -3.47
N TRP A 63 5.64 -10.84 -2.82
CA TRP A 63 4.79 -10.83 -1.65
C TRP A 63 3.85 -9.63 -1.78
N SER A 64 2.59 -9.87 -1.44
CA SER A 64 1.62 -8.80 -1.28
C SER A 64 1.53 -8.41 0.19
N ALA A 65 1.36 -7.12 0.44
CA ALA A 65 1.12 -6.62 1.79
C ALA A 65 -0.32 -6.88 2.28
N LEU A 66 -1.18 -7.46 1.45
CA LEU A 66 -2.51 -7.91 1.85
C LEU A 66 -2.49 -8.85 3.06
N LYS A 67 -1.42 -9.62 3.26
CA LYS A 67 -1.27 -10.48 4.45
C LYS A 67 -1.29 -9.72 5.80
N TRP A 68 -1.12 -8.40 5.79
CA TRP A 68 -1.04 -7.58 6.99
C TRP A 68 -2.33 -6.83 7.32
N ILE A 69 -3.25 -6.65 6.36
CA ILE A 69 -4.39 -5.72 6.50
C ILE A 69 -5.34 -6.11 7.64
N ASP A 70 -5.47 -7.40 7.95
CA ASP A 70 -6.37 -7.90 9.00
C ASP A 70 -5.84 -7.62 10.41
N THR A 71 -4.53 -7.43 10.56
CA THR A 71 -3.88 -7.31 11.87
C THR A 71 -3.22 -5.96 12.10
N HIS A 72 -3.00 -5.18 11.04
CA HIS A 72 -2.25 -3.92 11.09
C HIS A 72 -3.07 -2.79 10.44
N PRO A 73 -3.81 -2.00 11.24
CA PRO A 73 -4.61 -0.88 10.74
C PRO A 73 -3.80 0.18 10.00
N ASN A 74 -2.49 0.24 10.24
CA ASN A 74 -1.59 1.16 9.59
C ASN A 74 -1.08 0.68 8.22
N VAL A 75 -1.55 -0.45 7.67
CA VAL A 75 -1.21 -0.91 6.31
C VAL A 75 -2.35 -0.64 5.34
N VAL A 76 -2.04 -0.01 4.21
CA VAL A 76 -2.98 0.25 3.12
C VAL A 76 -2.36 -0.25 1.82
N VAL A 77 -3.02 -1.17 1.14
CA VAL A 77 -2.64 -1.65 -0.20
C VAL A 77 -3.46 -0.92 -1.24
N VAL A 78 -2.82 -0.39 -2.29
CA VAL A 78 -3.53 0.24 -3.42
C VAL A 78 -3.21 -0.49 -4.71
N ARG A 79 -4.24 -0.63 -5.56
CA ARG A 79 -4.18 -1.29 -6.86
C ARG A 79 -4.98 -0.50 -7.90
N THR A 80 -4.73 -0.78 -9.17
CA THR A 80 -5.30 0.00 -10.27
C THR A 80 -5.76 -0.87 -11.43
N PHE A 81 -6.76 -0.38 -12.15
CA PHE A 81 -7.17 -0.93 -13.44
C PHE A 81 -6.40 -0.31 -14.63
N SER A 82 -5.44 0.58 -14.36
CA SER A 82 -4.75 1.32 -15.43
C SER A 82 -3.71 0.50 -16.20
N LYS A 83 -3.25 -0.63 -15.67
CA LYS A 83 -2.08 -1.36 -16.19
C LYS A 83 -2.51 -2.60 -16.98
N ILE A 84 -2.48 -3.79 -16.36
CA ILE A 84 -2.79 -5.04 -17.06
C ILE A 84 -4.18 -5.02 -17.71
N PHE A 85 -5.13 -4.32 -17.08
CA PHE A 85 -6.49 -4.20 -17.57
C PHE A 85 -6.66 -3.17 -18.71
N ALA A 86 -5.61 -2.40 -19.06
CA ALA A 86 -5.65 -1.38 -20.11
C ALA A 86 -6.75 -0.30 -19.96
N MET A 87 -7.26 -0.08 -18.74
CA MET A 87 -8.35 0.87 -18.46
C MET A 87 -7.85 2.20 -17.89
N ALA A 88 -6.66 2.65 -18.30
CA ALA A 88 -6.07 3.90 -17.79
C ALA A 88 -6.99 5.11 -17.98
N GLY A 89 -7.80 5.15 -19.05
CA GLY A 89 -8.76 6.23 -19.31
C GLY A 89 -9.95 6.28 -18.35
N LEU A 90 -10.33 5.17 -17.70
CA LEU A 90 -11.49 5.11 -16.82
C LEU A 90 -11.25 5.72 -15.43
N ARG A 91 -9.98 5.89 -15.05
CA ARG A 91 -9.55 6.47 -13.76
C ARG A 91 -10.11 5.70 -12.55
N VAL A 92 -10.06 4.38 -12.61
CA VAL A 92 -10.52 3.47 -11.55
C VAL A 92 -9.34 2.76 -10.89
N GLY A 93 -9.36 2.75 -9.56
CA GLY A 93 -8.50 1.97 -8.69
C GLY A 93 -9.22 1.64 -7.38
N TYR A 94 -8.53 0.93 -6.50
CA TYR A 94 -9.07 0.57 -5.20
C TYR A 94 -7.98 0.50 -4.14
N ALA A 95 -8.41 0.66 -2.89
CA ALA A 95 -7.58 0.41 -1.72
C ALA A 95 -8.15 -0.76 -0.92
N VAL A 96 -7.26 -1.57 -0.35
CA VAL A 96 -7.57 -2.63 0.59
C VAL A 96 -6.83 -2.35 1.90
N ALA A 97 -7.55 -2.30 3.02
CA ALA A 97 -6.98 -2.00 4.32
C ALA A 97 -7.88 -2.55 5.44
N HIS A 98 -7.38 -2.52 6.68
CA HIS A 98 -8.17 -2.88 7.86
C HIS A 98 -9.52 -2.14 7.89
N PRO A 99 -10.62 -2.78 8.35
CA PRO A 99 -11.96 -2.17 8.41
C PRO A 99 -11.98 -0.79 9.07
N ASP A 100 -11.31 -0.61 10.20
CA ASP A 100 -11.25 0.68 10.90
C ASP A 100 -10.59 1.78 10.04
N THR A 101 -9.60 1.40 9.24
CA THR A 101 -8.90 2.31 8.34
C THR A 101 -9.77 2.66 7.14
N ILE A 102 -10.53 1.69 6.61
CA ILE A 102 -11.52 1.93 5.55
C ILE A 102 -12.63 2.88 6.01
N VAL A 103 -13.15 2.70 7.23
CA VAL A 103 -14.15 3.60 7.83
C VAL A 103 -13.60 5.04 7.89
N ARG A 104 -12.37 5.22 8.41
CA ARG A 104 -11.72 6.53 8.47
C ARG A 104 -11.50 7.14 7.09
N LEU A 105 -11.03 6.37 6.12
CA LEU A 105 -10.78 6.86 4.76
C LEU A 105 -12.06 7.25 4.03
N THR A 106 -13.17 6.56 4.30
CA THR A 106 -14.48 6.83 3.68
C THR A 106 -14.97 8.25 3.95
N GLU A 107 -14.60 8.86 5.10
CA GLU A 107 -14.92 10.26 5.41
C GLU A 107 -14.32 11.25 4.41
N TYR A 108 -13.23 10.87 3.72
CA TYR A 108 -12.49 11.71 2.79
C TYR A 108 -12.70 11.34 1.31
N VAL A 109 -13.44 10.27 1.02
CA VAL A 109 -13.74 9.88 -0.37
C VAL A 109 -14.75 10.85 -0.96
N ALA A 110 -14.42 11.40 -2.13
CA ALA A 110 -15.38 12.22 -2.87
C ALA A 110 -16.63 11.38 -3.20
N LYS A 111 -17.81 11.90 -2.88
CA LYS A 111 -19.09 11.18 -3.02
C LYS A 111 -19.39 10.65 -4.43
N ASN A 112 -18.73 11.20 -5.45
CA ASN A 112 -18.88 10.82 -6.86
C ASN A 112 -17.63 10.10 -7.42
N SER A 113 -16.70 9.67 -6.57
CA SER A 113 -15.50 8.97 -6.99
C SER A 113 -15.84 7.53 -7.45
N PRO A 114 -15.33 7.08 -8.60
CA PRO A 114 -15.44 5.68 -9.00
C PRO A 114 -14.42 4.77 -8.30
N ASN A 115 -13.48 5.33 -7.53
CA ASN A 115 -12.51 4.55 -6.76
C ASN A 115 -13.16 3.91 -5.53
N VAL A 116 -12.89 2.62 -5.31
CA VAL A 116 -13.52 1.81 -4.28
C VAL A 116 -12.57 1.59 -3.10
N LEU A 117 -13.11 1.63 -1.89
CA LEU A 117 -12.42 1.20 -0.67
C LEU A 117 -12.96 -0.18 -0.28
N ALA A 118 -12.08 -1.16 -0.09
CA ALA A 118 -12.42 -2.53 0.25
C ALA A 118 -11.71 -2.96 1.54
N THR A 119 -12.33 -3.87 2.27
CA THR A 119 -11.75 -4.54 3.45
C THR A 119 -11.15 -5.87 3.05
#